data_AF-A0A7S4PF38-F1
#
_entry.id   AF-A0A7S4PF38-F1
#
_cell.length_a   1.000
_cell.length_b   1.000
_cell.length_c   1.000
_cell.angle_alpha   90.00
_cell.angle_beta   90.00
_cell.angle_gamma   90.00
#
_symmetry.space_group_name_H-M   'P 1'
#
loop_
_entity.id
_entity.type
_entity.pdbx_description
1 polymer ?
#
loop_
_entity_poly.entity_id
_entity_poly.type
_entity_poly.pdbx_seq_one_letter_code
_entity_poly.pdbx_strand_id
1 'polypeptide(L)'
;SSSSSSPSSSLLLSPTSHPLSFLSNFFFYSAALSGRTDRGTERMLPFPSASKRVNPSSGGLHPEEIYFLLSGDMLEGKDSGKEGGVVLGHYLPKPHGIEILHSSPSLSLPNTIIFGVTSLPDREQWKYAERGLRYTQLDLGHLLSCLTLSSSLLSRVKEKKNEKGEWKVMVLDAVEVPYAHEAFGVGRGGERGEGKKEEKGEEERIPREGEGARNYLVDKCRGREYLEYIFVLTWEEAKEKEKEKENIK
;
A
#
# COMPACT_ATOMS: atom_id res chain seq x y z
N SER A 1 5.18 -4.03 35.86
CA SER A 1 4.70 -3.03 34.88
C SER A 1 4.65 -3.68 33.51
N SER A 2 3.61 -4.48 33.26
CA SER A 2 3.36 -5.11 31.97
C SER A 2 2.49 -4.18 31.13
N SER A 3 3.09 -3.55 30.13
CA SER A 3 2.39 -2.80 29.09
C SER A 3 1.50 -3.76 28.29
N SER A 4 0.19 -3.69 28.50
CA SER A 4 -0.79 -4.37 27.67
C SER A 4 -0.79 -3.73 26.28
N SER A 5 -0.26 -4.43 25.28
CA SER A 5 -0.49 -4.12 23.87
C SER A 5 -1.99 -4.22 23.59
N SER A 6 -2.61 -3.09 23.25
CA SER A 6 -4.00 -3.05 22.76
C SER A 6 -4.16 -4.02 21.58
N PRO A 7 -5.25 -4.80 21.48
CA PRO A 7 -5.46 -5.68 20.35
C PRO A 7 -5.68 -4.86 19.07
N SER A 8 -4.90 -5.13 18.02
CA SER A 8 -5.17 -4.62 16.68
C SER A 8 -6.61 -4.93 16.29
N SER A 9 -7.39 -3.93 15.89
CA SER A 9 -8.76 -4.12 15.45
C SER A 9 -8.79 -4.36 13.93
N SER A 10 -9.28 -5.53 13.52
CA SER A 10 -9.50 -5.87 12.11
C SER A 10 -10.97 -5.65 11.73
N LEU A 11 -11.23 -4.92 10.65
CA LEU A 11 -12.55 -4.63 10.11
C LEU A 11 -12.72 -5.29 8.75
N LEU A 12 -13.82 -6.03 8.57
CA LEU A 12 -14.20 -6.57 7.26
C LEU A 12 -14.78 -5.46 6.38
N LEU A 13 -14.36 -5.41 5.13
CA LEU A 13 -14.88 -4.44 4.17
C LEU A 13 -16.10 -5.05 3.48
N SER A 14 -17.25 -4.38 3.60
CA SER A 14 -18.44 -4.69 2.81
C SER A 14 -18.60 -3.65 1.69
N PRO A 15 -18.95 -4.06 0.46
CA PRO A 15 -19.19 -3.14 -0.64
C PRO A 15 -20.48 -2.29 -0.45
N THR A 16 -21.33 -2.59 0.53
CA THR A 16 -22.62 -1.91 0.75
C THR A 16 -22.55 -0.74 1.76
N SER A 17 -23.03 0.43 1.32
CA SER A 17 -23.48 1.64 2.05
C SER A 17 -22.91 1.93 3.46
N HIS A 18 -21.59 1.86 3.61
CA HIS A 18 -20.88 2.32 4.79
C HIS A 18 -19.83 3.37 4.42
N PRO A 19 -19.33 4.19 5.37
CA PRO A 19 -18.24 5.14 5.13
C PRO A 19 -17.00 4.48 4.49
N LEU A 20 -16.81 3.18 4.75
CA LEU A 20 -15.78 2.32 4.17
C LEU A 20 -16.08 1.80 2.74
N SER A 21 -17.25 2.07 2.17
CA SER A 21 -17.65 1.54 0.86
C SER A 21 -16.70 1.99 -0.27
N PHE A 22 -16.11 3.18 -0.16
CA PHE A 22 -15.06 3.60 -1.07
C PHE A 22 -13.83 2.69 -0.98
N LEU A 23 -13.25 2.51 0.21
CA LEU A 23 -12.06 1.66 0.41
C LEU A 23 -12.33 0.19 0.02
N SER A 24 -13.52 -0.32 0.37
CA SER A 24 -13.94 -1.67 -0.01
C SER A 24 -13.87 -1.85 -1.52
N ASN A 25 -14.56 -0.99 -2.27
CA ASN A 25 -14.56 -1.09 -3.74
C ASN A 25 -13.18 -0.76 -4.32
N PHE A 26 -12.44 0.17 -3.71
CA PHE A 26 -11.12 0.57 -4.17
C PHE A 26 -10.15 -0.61 -4.14
N PHE A 27 -10.08 -1.30 -3.00
CA PHE A 27 -9.27 -2.51 -2.85
C PHE A 27 -9.83 -3.70 -3.63
N PHE A 28 -11.16 -3.80 -3.77
CA PHE A 28 -11.80 -4.85 -4.56
C PHE A 28 -11.33 -4.82 -6.02
N TYR A 29 -11.28 -3.64 -6.63
CA TYR A 29 -10.84 -3.49 -8.02
C TYR A 29 -9.33 -3.41 -8.21
N SER A 30 -8.53 -3.24 -7.15
CA SER A 30 -7.08 -3.04 -7.27
C SER A 30 -6.22 -4.21 -6.76
N ALA A 31 -6.58 -4.84 -5.64
CA ALA A 31 -5.69 -5.75 -4.91
C ALA A 31 -6.39 -6.97 -4.29
N ALA A 32 -7.71 -7.08 -4.40
CA ALA A 32 -8.44 -8.19 -3.79
C ALA A 32 -8.15 -9.54 -4.48
N LEU A 33 -8.46 -10.63 -3.76
CA LEU A 33 -8.47 -11.96 -4.36
C LEU A 33 -9.55 -12.04 -5.44
N SER A 34 -9.17 -12.47 -6.64
CA SER A 34 -10.05 -12.62 -7.82
C SER A 34 -10.36 -14.07 -8.16
N GLY A 35 -9.60 -15.01 -7.58
CA GLY A 35 -9.80 -16.43 -7.83
C GLY A 35 -8.80 -17.31 -7.09
N ARG A 36 -8.87 -18.60 -7.37
CA ARG A 36 -7.98 -19.62 -6.82
C ARG A 36 -7.70 -20.66 -7.88
N THR A 37 -6.44 -21.04 -7.99
CA THR A 37 -6.05 -22.20 -8.78
C THR A 37 -5.77 -23.35 -7.83
N ASP A 38 -6.58 -24.40 -7.93
CA ASP A 38 -6.29 -25.68 -7.31
C ASP A 38 -5.53 -26.52 -8.34
N ARG A 39 -4.26 -26.79 -8.04
CA ARG A 39 -3.47 -27.71 -8.83
C ARG A 39 -3.55 -29.02 -8.09
N GLY A 40 -4.28 -29.99 -8.64
CA GLY A 40 -4.26 -31.36 -8.14
C GLY A 40 -2.83 -31.89 -7.99
N THR A 41 -2.67 -33.09 -7.41
CA THR A 41 -1.41 -33.70 -6.97
C THR A 41 -0.27 -33.84 -8.00
N GLU A 42 -0.40 -33.29 -9.21
CA GLU A 42 0.67 -33.19 -10.20
C GLU A 42 1.73 -32.16 -9.78
N ARG A 43 2.81 -32.74 -9.24
CA ARG A 43 3.97 -32.10 -8.65
C ARG A 43 4.72 -31.20 -9.64
N MET A 44 4.77 -29.90 -9.34
CA MET A 44 5.86 -29.02 -9.82
C MET A 44 6.18 -27.87 -8.88
N LEU A 45 5.29 -27.52 -7.94
CA LEU A 45 5.53 -26.54 -6.87
C LEU A 45 4.93 -27.07 -5.56
N PRO A 46 5.49 -26.73 -4.39
CA PRO A 46 5.08 -27.27 -3.08
C PRO A 46 3.71 -26.78 -2.59
N PHE A 47 2.96 -26.02 -3.39
CA PHE A 47 1.71 -25.38 -2.97
C PHE A 47 0.51 -26.04 -3.66
N PRO A 48 -0.40 -26.69 -2.90
CA PRO A 48 -1.57 -27.40 -3.45
C PRO A 48 -2.63 -26.45 -4.03
N SER A 49 -2.57 -25.18 -3.66
CA SER A 49 -3.45 -24.14 -4.18
C SER A 49 -2.77 -22.78 -4.13
N ALA A 50 -3.02 -21.95 -5.14
CA ALA A 50 -2.56 -20.58 -5.17
C ALA A 50 -3.75 -19.62 -5.33
N SER A 51 -3.85 -18.65 -4.44
CA SER A 51 -4.80 -17.54 -4.59
C SER A 51 -4.33 -16.61 -5.70
N LYS A 52 -5.28 -16.07 -6.47
CA LYS A 52 -5.05 -15.06 -7.51
C LYS A 52 -5.61 -13.73 -7.04
N ARG A 53 -4.89 -12.64 -7.27
CA ARG A 53 -5.41 -11.28 -7.10
C ARG A 53 -5.85 -10.68 -8.43
N VAL A 54 -6.49 -9.52 -8.36
CA VAL A 54 -6.86 -8.72 -9.55
C VAL A 54 -5.62 -8.26 -10.31
N ASN A 55 -4.59 -7.82 -9.59
CA ASN A 55 -3.29 -7.51 -10.19
C ASN A 55 -2.51 -8.81 -10.49
N PRO A 56 -1.85 -8.93 -11.65
CA PRO A 56 -0.97 -10.05 -11.92
C PRO A 56 0.29 -9.98 -11.05
N SER A 57 0.82 -11.16 -10.72
CA SER A 57 2.09 -11.30 -10.02
C SER A 57 2.89 -12.46 -10.59
N SER A 58 4.20 -12.30 -10.62
CA SER A 58 5.14 -13.30 -11.07
C SER A 58 5.01 -14.58 -10.21
N GLY A 59 4.72 -15.72 -10.85
CA GLY A 59 4.46 -16.96 -10.11
C GLY A 59 3.25 -16.94 -9.17
N GLY A 60 2.48 -15.85 -9.10
CA GLY A 60 1.40 -15.64 -8.13
C GLY A 60 1.88 -15.52 -6.68
N LEU A 61 3.05 -14.91 -6.46
CA LEU A 61 3.71 -14.85 -5.15
C LEU A 61 3.36 -13.58 -4.37
N HIS A 62 2.90 -12.55 -5.07
CA HIS A 62 2.35 -11.31 -4.53
C HIS A 62 3.25 -10.69 -3.44
N PRO A 63 4.45 -10.19 -3.80
CA PRO A 63 5.36 -9.53 -2.86
C PRO A 63 4.81 -8.20 -2.33
N GLU A 64 3.76 -7.66 -2.95
CA GLU A 64 3.19 -6.35 -2.62
C GLU A 64 2.23 -6.36 -1.42
N GLU A 65 2.38 -5.35 -0.57
CA GLU A 65 1.52 -5.04 0.57
C GLU A 65 1.10 -3.56 0.50
N ILE A 66 -0.05 -3.22 1.10
CA ILE A 66 -0.63 -1.88 1.03
C ILE A 66 -0.99 -1.38 2.42
N TYR A 67 -0.34 -0.30 2.82
CA TYR A 67 -0.64 0.47 4.01
C TYR A 67 -1.38 1.74 3.59
N PHE A 68 -2.15 2.32 4.50
CA PHE A 68 -2.86 3.55 4.22
C PHE A 68 -2.93 4.46 5.45
N LEU A 69 -2.91 5.76 5.18
CA LEU A 69 -3.20 6.85 6.09
C LEU A 69 -4.45 7.57 5.59
N LEU A 70 -5.45 7.72 6.44
CA LEU A 70 -6.68 8.41 6.10
C LEU A 70 -7.31 9.09 7.31
N SER A 71 -8.22 10.04 7.06
CA SER A 71 -8.96 10.70 8.14
C SER A 71 -9.91 9.73 8.85
N GLY A 72 -9.90 9.71 10.19
CA GLY A 72 -10.74 8.84 11.01
C GLY A 72 -12.24 8.94 10.69
N ASP A 73 -12.71 10.11 10.29
CA ASP A 73 -14.09 10.36 9.86
C ASP A 73 -14.52 9.49 8.65
N MET A 74 -13.56 9.07 7.82
CA MET A 74 -13.81 8.18 6.69
C MET A 74 -13.99 6.71 7.10
N LEU A 75 -13.59 6.33 8.32
CA LEU A 75 -13.79 5.00 8.89
C LEU A 75 -15.13 4.90 9.63
N GLU A 76 -15.44 5.89 10.48
CA GLU A 76 -16.57 5.83 11.40
C GLU A 76 -17.83 6.55 10.90
N GLY A 77 -17.70 7.33 9.81
CA GLY A 77 -18.77 8.17 9.29
C GLY A 77 -18.82 9.52 10.01
N LYS A 78 -19.24 10.58 9.29
CA LYS A 78 -19.26 11.96 9.80
C LYS A 78 -20.09 12.14 11.09
N ASP A 79 -21.03 11.22 11.36
CA ASP A 79 -21.97 11.30 12.48
C ASP A 79 -21.44 10.67 13.79
N SER A 80 -20.21 10.13 13.81
CA SER A 80 -19.66 9.47 15.00
C SER A 80 -19.25 10.43 16.13
N GLY A 81 -19.23 11.75 15.86
CA GLY A 81 -18.90 12.79 16.84
C GLY A 81 -17.44 12.77 17.30
N LYS A 82 -16.59 11.93 16.71
CA LYS A 82 -15.13 11.97 16.92
C LYS A 82 -14.53 12.93 15.91
N GLU A 83 -14.24 14.15 16.34
CA GLU A 83 -13.55 15.12 15.50
C GLU A 83 -12.07 14.77 15.40
N GLY A 84 -11.61 14.51 14.17
CA GLY A 84 -10.21 14.66 13.81
C GLY A 84 -9.30 13.49 14.20
N GLY A 85 -8.46 13.12 13.25
CA GLY A 85 -7.39 12.16 13.45
C GLY A 85 -7.01 11.44 12.16
N VAL A 86 -5.78 10.95 12.11
CA VAL A 86 -5.30 10.10 11.03
C VAL A 86 -5.16 8.68 11.54
N VAL A 87 -5.68 7.74 10.77
CA VAL A 87 -5.57 6.31 11.02
C VAL A 87 -4.56 5.70 10.06
N LEU A 88 -3.58 4.98 10.62
CA LEU A 88 -2.69 4.08 9.90
C LEU A 88 -3.30 2.68 9.92
N GLY A 89 -3.51 2.11 8.74
CA GLY A 89 -3.98 0.75 8.59
C GLY A 89 -3.26 -0.02 7.49
N HIS A 90 -3.51 -1.33 7.47
CA HIS A 90 -2.98 -2.28 6.50
C HIS A 90 -4.13 -3.05 5.83
N TYR A 91 -4.07 -3.20 4.52
CA TYR A 91 -5.06 -3.97 3.77
C TYR A 91 -4.77 -5.47 3.84
N LEU A 92 -5.79 -6.26 4.18
CA LEU A 92 -5.73 -7.71 4.28
C LEU A 92 -6.54 -8.35 3.13
N PRO A 93 -5.89 -8.85 2.05
CA PRO A 93 -6.59 -9.35 0.87
C PRO A 93 -7.44 -10.61 1.13
N LYS A 94 -6.97 -11.50 2.01
CA LYS A 94 -7.65 -12.78 2.30
C LYS A 94 -9.04 -12.58 2.92
N PRO A 95 -9.20 -11.82 4.01
CA PRO A 95 -10.53 -11.51 4.54
C PRO A 95 -11.24 -10.39 3.77
N HIS A 96 -10.58 -9.75 2.79
CA HIS A 96 -11.01 -8.48 2.21
C HIS A 96 -11.36 -7.49 3.34
N GLY A 97 -10.36 -7.17 4.15
CA GLY A 97 -10.52 -6.34 5.34
C GLY A 97 -9.36 -5.38 5.52
N ILE A 98 -9.43 -4.58 6.57
CA ILE A 98 -8.36 -3.69 7.00
C ILE A 98 -8.02 -3.97 8.45
N GLU A 99 -6.74 -3.88 8.79
CA GLU A 99 -6.26 -3.87 10.18
C GLU A 99 -5.87 -2.43 10.54
N ILE A 100 -6.34 -1.94 11.68
CA ILE A 100 -5.91 -0.65 12.22
C ILE A 100 -4.66 -0.86 13.06
N LEU A 101 -3.56 -0.23 12.67
CA LEU A 101 -2.26 -0.34 13.32
C LEU A 101 -2.05 0.79 14.32
N HIS A 102 -2.45 2.01 13.95
CA HIS A 102 -2.31 3.19 14.80
C HIS A 102 -3.38 4.22 14.48
N SER A 103 -3.72 5.05 15.45
CA SER A 103 -4.60 6.21 15.28
C SER A 103 -4.04 7.38 16.05
N SER A 104 -3.91 8.52 15.38
CA SER A 104 -3.39 9.76 15.96
C SER A 104 -4.43 10.87 15.81
N PRO A 105 -5.00 11.40 16.92
CA PRO A 105 -5.98 12.48 16.87
C PRO A 105 -5.39 13.84 16.54
N SER A 106 -4.05 13.99 16.59
CA SER A 106 -3.38 15.29 16.39
C SER A 106 -3.12 15.64 14.92
N LEU A 107 -3.36 14.71 14.00
CA LEU A 107 -3.12 14.87 12.57
C LEU A 107 -4.44 14.97 11.81
N SER A 108 -4.42 15.68 10.69
CA SER A 108 -5.57 15.79 9.78
C SER A 108 -5.13 15.59 8.34
N LEU A 109 -5.90 14.78 7.61
CA LEU A 109 -5.74 14.54 6.16
C LEU A 109 -7.07 14.85 5.46
N PRO A 110 -7.45 16.13 5.31
CA PRO A 110 -8.71 16.49 4.70
C PRO A 110 -8.73 16.05 3.24
N ASN A 111 -9.81 15.37 2.84
CA ASN A 111 -10.07 14.91 1.47
C ASN A 111 -8.94 14.09 0.84
N THR A 112 -8.02 13.54 1.65
CA THR A 112 -6.81 12.89 1.17
C THR A 112 -6.66 11.52 1.81
N ILE A 113 -6.34 10.52 1.00
CA ILE A 113 -5.92 9.20 1.43
C ILE A 113 -4.52 8.97 0.87
N ILE A 114 -3.59 8.57 1.73
CA ILE A 114 -2.21 8.27 1.34
C ILE A 114 -2.00 6.78 1.50
N PHE A 115 -1.58 6.09 0.44
CA PHE A 115 -1.24 4.68 0.48
C PHE A 115 0.27 4.50 0.43
N GLY A 116 0.81 3.74 1.37
CA GLY A 116 2.19 3.26 1.35
C GLY A 116 2.22 1.90 0.69
N VAL A 117 2.81 1.81 -0.50
CA VAL A 117 2.94 0.55 -1.23
C VAL A 117 4.31 -0.02 -0.94
N THR A 118 4.31 -1.19 -0.31
CA THR A 118 5.52 -1.86 0.14
C THR A 118 5.76 -3.13 -0.65
N SER A 119 6.99 -3.63 -0.58
CA SER A 119 7.34 -4.94 -1.11
C SER A 119 8.09 -5.81 -0.11
N LEU A 120 7.87 -7.11 -0.23
CA LEU A 120 8.56 -8.19 0.46
C LEU A 120 9.33 -9.04 -0.57
N PRO A 121 10.54 -8.61 -0.99
CA PRO A 121 11.31 -9.28 -2.03
C PRO A 121 11.55 -10.79 -1.78
N ASP A 122 11.61 -11.20 -0.52
CA ASP A 122 11.78 -12.60 -0.11
C ASP A 122 10.69 -13.52 -0.67
N ARG A 123 9.46 -13.01 -0.86
CA ARG A 123 8.36 -13.79 -1.47
C ARG A 123 8.69 -14.25 -2.89
N GLU A 124 9.54 -13.52 -3.60
CA GLU A 124 9.96 -13.81 -4.97
C GLU A 124 11.33 -14.48 -5.06
N GLN A 125 12.25 -14.10 -4.17
CA GLN A 125 13.65 -14.53 -4.22
C GLN A 125 13.85 -16.03 -4.00
N TRP A 126 13.06 -16.67 -3.13
CA TRP A 126 13.21 -18.11 -2.91
C TRP A 126 13.03 -18.92 -4.21
N LYS A 127 12.25 -18.38 -5.17
CA LYS A 127 11.97 -19.02 -6.45
C LYS A 127 12.85 -18.49 -7.59
N TYR A 128 13.14 -17.19 -7.61
CA TYR A 128 13.80 -16.53 -8.74
C TYR A 128 15.20 -15.99 -8.43
N ALA A 129 15.71 -16.23 -7.22
CA ALA A 129 16.99 -15.73 -6.71
C ALA A 129 17.12 -14.21 -6.96
N GLU A 130 18.27 -13.74 -7.44
CA GLU A 130 18.54 -12.32 -7.71
C GLU A 130 17.56 -11.69 -8.71
N ARG A 131 16.95 -12.49 -9.61
CA ARG A 131 15.91 -11.97 -10.53
C ARG A 131 14.61 -11.63 -9.81
N GLY A 132 14.41 -12.14 -8.60
CA GLY A 132 13.24 -11.88 -7.78
C GLY A 132 12.97 -10.40 -7.60
N LEU A 133 14.02 -9.58 -7.43
CA LEU A 133 13.88 -8.15 -7.30
C LEU A 133 13.23 -7.49 -8.53
N ARG A 134 13.65 -7.89 -9.74
CA ARG A 134 13.04 -7.37 -10.98
C ARG A 134 11.55 -7.72 -11.01
N TYR A 135 11.19 -8.94 -10.61
CA TYR A 135 9.78 -9.35 -10.59
C TYR A 135 8.98 -8.60 -9.53
N THR A 136 9.55 -8.37 -8.34
CA THR A 136 8.93 -7.53 -7.32
C THR A 136 8.59 -6.13 -7.83
N GLN A 137 9.49 -5.50 -8.58
CA GLN A 137 9.25 -4.17 -9.17
C GLN A 137 8.19 -4.20 -10.29
N LEU A 138 8.15 -5.26 -11.09
CA LEU A 138 7.11 -5.42 -12.11
C LEU A 138 5.73 -5.62 -11.49
N ASP A 139 5.64 -6.44 -10.44
CA ASP A 139 4.40 -6.70 -9.70
C ASP A 139 3.88 -5.42 -9.01
N LEU A 140 4.78 -4.61 -8.44
CA LEU A 140 4.47 -3.27 -7.94
C LEU A 140 3.89 -2.36 -9.03
N GLY A 141 4.50 -2.33 -10.21
CA GLY A 141 4.00 -1.54 -11.34
C GLY A 141 2.58 -1.95 -11.78
N HIS A 142 2.29 -3.25 -11.76
CA HIS A 142 0.94 -3.77 -11.98
C HIS A 142 -0.04 -3.32 -10.91
N LEU A 143 0.34 -3.41 -9.62
CA LEU A 143 -0.49 -2.93 -8.53
C LEU A 143 -0.79 -1.42 -8.65
N LEU A 144 0.22 -0.59 -8.88
CA LEU A 144 0.05 0.87 -9.04
C LEU A 144 -0.91 1.21 -10.20
N SER A 145 -0.82 0.46 -11.29
CA SER A 145 -1.74 0.61 -12.43
C SER A 145 -3.17 0.25 -12.03
N CYS A 146 -3.36 -0.86 -11.31
CA CYS A 146 -4.67 -1.28 -10.82
C CYS A 146 -5.26 -0.28 -9.80
N LEU A 147 -4.45 0.30 -8.91
CA LEU A 147 -4.86 1.37 -7.98
C LEU A 147 -5.34 2.62 -8.76
N THR A 148 -4.59 3.02 -9.78
CA THR A 148 -4.94 4.17 -10.65
C THR A 148 -6.24 3.94 -11.42
N LEU A 149 -6.45 2.75 -11.95
CA LEU A 149 -7.68 2.40 -12.65
C LEU A 149 -8.87 2.34 -11.68
N SER A 150 -8.67 1.83 -10.48
CA SER A 150 -9.69 1.77 -9.43
C SER A 150 -10.15 3.17 -8.99
N SER A 151 -9.23 4.10 -8.74
CA SER A 151 -9.60 5.49 -8.40
C SER A 151 -10.37 6.19 -9.52
N SER A 152 -9.95 5.98 -10.78
CA SER A 152 -10.63 6.52 -11.96
C SER A 152 -12.05 5.95 -12.11
N LEU A 153 -12.21 4.65 -11.91
CA LEU A 153 -13.52 3.98 -11.97
C LEU A 153 -14.46 4.52 -10.88
N LEU A 154 -13.97 4.67 -9.65
CA LEU A 154 -14.78 5.15 -8.53
C LEU A 154 -15.16 6.63 -8.66
N SER A 155 -14.31 7.45 -9.27
CA SER A 155 -14.66 8.83 -9.63
C SER A 155 -15.87 8.87 -10.57
N ARG A 156 -15.88 8.02 -11.62
CA ARG A 156 -17.01 7.92 -12.55
C ARG A 156 -18.29 7.39 -11.90
N VAL A 157 -18.16 6.49 -10.91
CA VAL A 157 -19.33 5.98 -10.17
C VAL A 157 -19.97 7.11 -9.35
N LYS A 158 -19.18 7.99 -8.74
CA LYS A 158 -19.67 9.17 -8.02
C LYS A 158 -20.31 10.20 -8.95
N GLU A 159 -19.70 10.45 -10.11
CA GLU A 159 -20.26 11.35 -11.14
C GLU A 159 -21.68 10.92 -11.54
N LYS A 160 -21.91 9.61 -11.77
CA LYS A 160 -23.24 9.06 -12.07
C LYS A 160 -24.27 9.24 -10.95
N LYS A 161 -23.82 9.48 -9.72
CA LYS A 161 -24.67 9.77 -8.55
C LYS A 161 -24.88 11.28 -8.31
N ASN A 162 -24.51 12.13 -9.28
CA ASN A 162 -24.53 13.61 -9.18
C ASN A 162 -23.54 14.18 -8.15
N GLU A 163 -22.59 13.40 -7.63
CA GLU A 163 -21.45 13.91 -6.86
C GLU A 163 -20.38 14.39 -7.85
N LYS A 164 -20.35 15.70 -8.14
CA LYS A 164 -19.42 16.27 -9.10
C LYS A 164 -18.03 16.45 -8.47
N GLY A 165 -17.09 15.60 -8.84
CA GLY A 165 -15.69 15.68 -8.43
C GLY A 165 -14.89 14.52 -8.99
N GLU A 166 -13.58 14.55 -8.78
CA GLU A 166 -12.67 13.50 -9.22
C GLU A 166 -11.59 13.20 -8.17
N TRP A 167 -11.16 11.94 -8.11
CA TRP A 167 -9.97 11.57 -7.36
C TRP A 167 -8.73 11.88 -8.21
N LYS A 168 -7.95 12.87 -7.77
CA LYS A 168 -6.60 13.10 -8.29
C LYS A 168 -5.65 12.07 -7.71
N VAL A 169 -4.84 11.50 -8.59
CA VAL A 169 -3.82 10.50 -8.26
C VAL A 169 -2.45 11.16 -8.39
N MET A 170 -1.63 11.02 -7.36
CA MET A 170 -0.20 11.30 -7.43
C MET A 170 0.56 10.06 -6.98
N VAL A 171 1.62 9.70 -7.69
CA VAL A 171 2.52 8.61 -7.32
C VAL A 171 3.90 9.20 -7.12
N LEU A 172 4.47 8.98 -5.92
CA LEU A 172 5.77 9.47 -5.52
C LEU A 172 6.68 8.29 -5.21
N ASP A 173 7.95 8.39 -5.58
CA ASP A 173 8.97 7.48 -5.09
C ASP A 173 9.17 7.75 -3.58
N ALA A 174 9.06 6.71 -2.75
CA ALA A 174 9.19 6.86 -1.31
C ALA A 174 10.59 7.33 -0.88
N VAL A 175 11.62 7.16 -1.72
CA VAL A 175 12.96 7.67 -1.48
C VAL A 175 12.99 9.20 -1.49
N GLU A 176 12.14 9.81 -2.31
CA GLU A 176 12.04 11.27 -2.50
C GLU A 176 11.21 11.95 -1.41
N VAL A 177 10.51 11.19 -0.57
CA VAL A 177 9.63 11.72 0.48
C VAL A 177 10.29 11.52 1.86
N PRO A 178 10.80 12.58 2.49
CA PRO A 178 11.39 12.50 3.83
C PRO A 178 10.39 11.91 4.84
N TYR A 179 10.90 11.09 5.77
CA TYR A 179 10.14 10.49 6.87
C TYR A 179 8.96 9.57 6.47
N ALA A 180 8.77 9.26 5.18
CA ALA A 180 7.67 8.40 4.73
C ALA A 180 7.71 7.01 5.39
N HIS A 181 8.91 6.45 5.49
CA HIS A 181 9.18 5.16 6.11
C HIS A 181 8.79 5.16 7.61
N GLU A 182 9.04 6.26 8.34
CA GLU A 182 8.57 6.44 9.72
C GLU A 182 7.05 6.58 9.80
N ALA A 183 6.44 7.36 8.90
CA ALA A 183 4.99 7.58 8.87
C ALA A 183 4.19 6.28 8.68
N PHE A 184 4.73 5.33 7.92
CA PHE A 184 4.14 4.01 7.72
C PHE A 184 4.67 2.94 8.68
N GLY A 185 5.62 3.27 9.56
CA GLY A 185 6.26 2.30 10.46
C GLY A 185 7.08 1.22 9.75
N VAL A 186 7.49 1.48 8.50
CA VAL A 186 8.28 0.57 7.66
C VAL A 186 9.72 1.08 7.65
N GLY A 187 10.66 0.40 8.29
CA GLY A 187 12.02 0.92 8.46
C GLY A 187 12.82 1.04 7.15
N ARG A 188 13.55 2.15 6.96
CA ARG A 188 14.73 2.15 6.07
C ARG A 188 15.76 1.21 6.69
N GLY A 189 16.35 0.33 5.88
CA GLY A 189 17.26 -0.67 6.38
C GLY A 189 18.47 -0.09 7.11
N GLY A 190 18.44 -0.12 8.44
CA GLY A 190 19.47 0.43 9.35
C GLY A 190 18.76 1.27 10.39
N GLU A 191 18.28 0.71 11.49
CA GLU A 191 19.11 0.43 12.67
C GLU A 191 18.43 -0.68 13.47
N ARG A 192 19.15 -1.78 13.68
CA ARG A 192 18.86 -2.65 14.82
C ARG A 192 19.64 -2.03 15.98
N GLY A 193 18.94 -1.66 17.06
CA GLY A 193 19.57 -1.22 18.29
C GLY A 193 20.73 -2.13 18.67
N GLU A 194 21.78 -1.52 19.21
CA GLU A 194 23.06 -2.10 19.62
C GLU A 194 22.91 -3.49 20.27
N GLY A 195 22.94 -4.54 19.45
CA GLY A 195 23.26 -5.90 19.87
C GLY A 195 24.77 -6.04 19.78
N LYS A 196 25.43 -6.07 20.95
CA LYS A 196 26.87 -6.32 21.19
C LYS A 196 27.70 -6.63 19.94
N LYS A 197 28.59 -5.69 19.59
CA LYS A 197 29.72 -5.90 18.67
C LYS A 197 30.53 -7.14 19.09
N GLU A 198 30.56 -8.16 18.25
CA GLU A 198 31.75 -9.00 18.15
C GLU A 198 32.69 -8.30 17.16
N GLU A 199 33.81 -7.81 17.69
CA GLU A 199 34.89 -7.26 16.88
C GLU A 199 35.53 -8.37 16.06
N LYS A 200 35.43 -8.26 14.73
CA LYS A 200 36.45 -8.79 13.83
C LYS A 200 36.86 -7.67 12.88
N GLY A 201 38.13 -7.30 12.94
CA GLY A 201 38.71 -6.28 12.09
C GLY A 201 38.70 -6.75 10.64
N GLU A 202 38.16 -5.91 9.77
CA GLU A 202 38.40 -5.95 8.34
C GLU A 202 38.83 -4.55 7.89
N GLU A 203 39.98 -4.49 7.22
CA GLU A 203 40.52 -3.29 6.58
C GLU A 203 39.47 -2.66 5.64
N GLU A 204 39.34 -1.35 5.74
CA GLU A 204 38.39 -0.54 4.97
C GLU A 204 38.75 -0.59 3.47
N ARG A 205 38.12 -1.50 2.74
CA ARG A 205 38.31 -1.68 1.30
C ARG A 205 37.44 -0.69 0.54
N ILE A 206 38.06 0.18 -0.25
CA ILE A 206 37.35 1.10 -1.16
C ILE A 206 36.59 0.26 -2.20
N PRO A 207 35.25 0.34 -2.29
CA PRO A 207 34.46 -0.47 -3.21
C PRO A 207 34.70 -0.04 -4.66
N ARG A 208 34.78 -1.02 -5.58
CA ARG A 208 34.93 -0.76 -7.02
C ARG A 208 33.60 -0.33 -7.62
N GLU A 209 33.62 0.51 -8.66
CA GLU A 209 32.41 0.92 -9.40
C GLU A 209 31.61 -0.33 -9.84
N GLY A 210 30.36 -0.42 -9.39
CA GLY A 210 29.47 -1.57 -9.60
C GLY A 210 29.23 -2.45 -8.36
N GLU A 211 30.13 -2.47 -7.38
CA GLU A 211 29.89 -3.16 -6.09
C GLU A 211 28.83 -2.43 -5.25
N GLY A 212 28.72 -1.10 -5.36
CA GLY A 212 27.70 -0.31 -4.68
C GLY A 212 26.27 -0.71 -5.10
N ALA A 213 26.03 -0.91 -6.39
CA ALA A 213 24.73 -1.37 -6.88
C ALA A 213 24.45 -2.81 -6.46
N ARG A 214 25.44 -3.70 -6.53
CA ARG A 214 25.28 -5.09 -6.10
C ARG A 214 25.00 -5.19 -4.60
N ASN A 215 25.72 -4.45 -3.77
CA ASN A 215 25.52 -4.41 -2.33
C ASN A 215 24.19 -3.74 -1.95
N TYR A 216 23.79 -2.69 -2.68
CA TYR A 216 22.48 -2.05 -2.52
C TYR A 216 21.31 -3.01 -2.83
N LEU A 217 21.41 -3.76 -3.93
CA LEU A 217 20.41 -4.76 -4.32
C LEU A 217 20.39 -5.93 -3.32
N VAL A 218 21.57 -6.38 -2.86
CA VAL A 218 21.70 -7.45 -1.84
C VAL A 218 21.15 -7.01 -0.48
N ASP A 219 21.34 -5.75 -0.07
CA ASP A 219 20.78 -5.22 1.18
C ASP A 219 19.26 -5.02 1.11
N LYS A 220 18.72 -4.58 -0.04
CA LYS A 220 17.26 -4.64 -0.31
C LYS A 220 16.75 -6.08 -0.31
N CYS A 221 17.54 -7.05 -0.73
CA CYS A 221 17.12 -8.45 -0.83
C CYS A 221 17.07 -9.21 0.51
N ARG A 222 17.53 -8.64 1.63
CA ARG A 222 17.52 -9.33 2.94
C ARG A 222 16.28 -8.98 3.78
N GLY A 223 15.16 -9.67 3.54
CA GLY A 223 14.11 -9.94 4.54
C GLY A 223 13.43 -8.77 5.24
N ARG A 224 13.48 -7.56 4.68
CA ARG A 224 12.72 -6.42 5.19
C ARG A 224 11.60 -6.08 4.23
N GLU A 225 10.54 -5.55 4.80
CA GLU A 225 9.52 -4.86 4.05
C GLU A 225 10.06 -3.48 3.66
N TYR A 226 9.90 -3.11 2.40
CA TYR A 226 10.38 -1.82 1.89
C TYR A 226 9.22 -0.99 1.38
N LEU A 227 9.08 0.22 1.91
CA LEU A 227 8.23 1.23 1.30
C LEU A 227 8.89 1.73 0.01
N GLU A 228 8.25 1.46 -1.12
CA GLU A 228 8.79 1.77 -2.45
C GLU A 228 8.08 2.98 -3.05
N TYR A 229 6.74 3.03 -2.95
CA TYR A 229 5.95 4.10 -3.52
C TYR A 229 4.92 4.64 -2.54
N ILE A 230 4.65 5.94 -2.64
CA ILE A 230 3.54 6.60 -1.99
C ILE A 230 2.52 6.95 -3.06
N PHE A 231 1.32 6.39 -2.93
CA PHE A 231 0.20 6.63 -3.82
C PHE A 231 -0.81 7.52 -3.10
N VAL A 232 -0.97 8.76 -3.54
CA VAL A 232 -1.83 9.76 -2.91
C VAL A 232 -3.11 9.91 -3.72
N LEU A 233 -4.25 9.80 -3.04
CA LEU A 233 -5.56 10.14 -3.57
C LEU A 233 -6.08 11.40 -2.89
N THR A 234 -6.37 12.43 -3.68
CA THR A 234 -7.02 13.66 -3.20
C THR A 234 -8.34 13.86 -3.93
N TRP A 235 -9.42 14.06 -3.18
CA TRP A 235 -10.72 14.37 -3.76
C TRP A 235 -10.80 15.86 -4.11
N GLU A 236 -11.01 16.17 -5.38
CA GLU A 236 -11.29 17.52 -5.87
C GLU A 236 -12.75 17.65 -6.27
N GLU A 237 -13.48 18.57 -5.64
CA GLU A 237 -14.83 18.91 -6.04
C GLU A 237 -14.82 19.68 -7.37
N ALA A 238 -15.76 19.37 -8.26
CA ALA A 238 -15.87 20.10 -9.50
C ALA A 238 -16.35 21.52 -9.20
N LYS A 239 -15.52 22.52 -9.53
CA LYS A 239 -15.96 23.92 -9.52
C LYS A 239 -17.16 24.04 -10.46
N GLU A 240 -18.29 24.51 -9.94
CA GLU A 240 -19.41 24.91 -10.79
C GLU A 240 -18.89 25.98 -11.77
N LYS A 241 -18.77 25.62 -13.05
CA LYS A 241 -18.64 26.60 -14.13
C LYS A 241 -20.01 27.26 -14.32
N GLU A 242 -20.43 28.07 -13.35
CA GLU A 242 -21.58 28.95 -13.53
C GLU A 242 -21.17 30.20 -14.34
N LYS A 243 -21.89 30.41 -15.44
CA LYS A 243 -22.15 31.70 -16.12
C LYS A 243 -21.02 32.40 -16.88
N GLU A 244 -20.44 31.72 -17.88
CA GLU A 244 -19.76 32.43 -18.99
C GLU A 244 -20.35 32.08 -20.37
N LYS A 245 -21.63 31.66 -20.40
CA LYS A 245 -22.41 31.48 -21.64
C LYS A 245 -23.62 32.44 -21.76
N GLU A 246 -23.85 33.32 -20.78
CA GLU A 246 -24.94 34.32 -20.85
C GLU A 246 -24.50 35.71 -21.35
N ASN A 247 -23.20 35.96 -21.53
CA ASN A 247 -22.70 37.25 -22.04
C ASN A 247 -22.29 37.24 -23.52
N ILE A 248 -22.69 36.20 -24.26
CA ILE A 248 -22.64 36.19 -25.73
C ILE A 248 -24.09 36.14 -26.21
N LYS A 249 -24.78 37.27 -26.10
CA LYS A 249 -26.04 37.56 -26.79
C LYS A 249 -25.85 38.82 -27.60
#